data_AF-A0A453KH23-F1
#
_entry.id   AF-A0A453KH23-F1
#
_cell.length_a   1.000
_cell.length_b   1.000
_cell.length_c   1.000
_cell.angle_alpha   90.00
_cell.angle_beta   90.00
_cell.angle_gamma   90.00
#
_symmetry.space_group_name_H-M   'P 1'
#
loop_
_entity.id
_entity.type
_entity.pdbx_description
1 polymer ?
#
loop_
_entity_poly.entity_id
_entity_poly.type
_entity_poly.pdbx_seq_one_letter_code
_entity_poly.pdbx_strand_id
1 'polypeptide(L)'
;MATTCSRKCLRGRTRVGVVPHLSLLPVSLQEKMYGKEITVADREMVEERADQMLSEAADADVAFLVVGDPFGATTHTDLVVRAKNMGVEVKVIHNASVMNAIGVCGLQLYRYGETISIPFFTETWRPDSFYEKIQNSRRLGLHTLCLLDIRVKEPTLESLCRGKKVYEPARFMTVNTAISQLLEVEELHG
;
A
#
# COMPACT_ATOMS: atom_id res chain seq x y z
N MET A 1 4.66 -7.83 -11.84
CA MET A 1 4.52 -9.04 -12.70
C MET A 1 3.57 -9.99 -11.98
N ALA A 2 2.52 -10.50 -12.64
CA ALA A 2 1.59 -11.44 -12.02
C ALA A 2 2.21 -12.85 -11.99
N THR A 3 2.20 -13.52 -10.84
CA THR A 3 2.74 -14.88 -10.71
C THR A 3 1.89 -15.89 -11.52
N THR A 4 2.49 -16.99 -11.95
CA THR A 4 1.75 -18.06 -12.65
C THR A 4 0.61 -18.61 -11.79
N CYS A 5 0.79 -18.61 -10.46
CA CYS A 5 -0.24 -18.98 -9.50
C CYS A 5 -1.42 -17.99 -9.53
N SER A 6 -1.16 -16.67 -9.45
CA SER A 6 -2.25 -15.67 -9.48
C SER A 6 -3.04 -15.73 -10.79
N ARG A 7 -2.36 -15.94 -11.92
CA ARG A 7 -3.03 -16.11 -13.23
C ARG A 7 -3.92 -17.35 -13.29
N LYS A 8 -3.52 -18.46 -12.67
CA LYS A 8 -4.33 -19.69 -12.65
C LYS A 8 -5.58 -19.51 -11.78
N CYS A 9 -5.45 -18.88 -10.61
CA CYS A 9 -6.59 -18.58 -9.75
C CYS A 9 -7.60 -17.65 -10.43
N LEU A 10 -7.12 -16.61 -11.12
CA LEU A 10 -7.99 -15.64 -11.79
C LEU A 10 -8.71 -16.20 -13.03
N ARG A 11 -8.22 -17.27 -13.66
CA ARG A 11 -8.86 -17.91 -14.83
C ARG A 11 -10.05 -18.81 -14.49
N GLY A 12 -10.34 -19.08 -13.22
CA GLY A 12 -11.49 -19.89 -12.76
C GLY A 12 -12.84 -19.17 -12.80
N ARG A 13 -13.82 -19.56 -11.97
CA ARG A 13 -15.13 -18.89 -11.82
C ARG A 13 -15.10 -17.60 -10.98
N THR A 14 -13.91 -17.10 -10.65
CA THR A 14 -13.71 -15.91 -9.81
C THR A 14 -14.32 -14.65 -10.43
N ARG A 15 -15.22 -13.98 -9.72
CA ARG A 15 -15.62 -12.62 -10.07
C ARG A 15 -14.51 -11.67 -9.62
N VAL A 16 -14.10 -10.82 -10.55
CA VAL A 16 -12.88 -10.00 -10.50
C VAL A 16 -13.08 -8.88 -9.49
N GLY A 17 -12.14 -8.55 -8.62
CA GLY A 17 -10.68 -8.46 -8.80
C GLY A 17 -10.32 -7.01 -8.49
N VAL A 18 -10.54 -6.62 -7.24
CA VAL A 18 -10.47 -5.24 -6.81
C VAL A 18 -9.01 -4.78 -6.82
N VAL A 19 -8.68 -3.76 -7.61
CA VAL A 19 -7.33 -3.17 -7.66
C VAL A 19 -7.33 -1.89 -6.82
N PRO A 20 -6.43 -1.74 -5.82
CA PRO A 20 -6.28 -0.47 -5.14
C PRO A 20 -5.75 0.55 -6.13
N HIS A 21 -6.30 1.76 -6.05
CA HIS A 21 -5.91 2.95 -6.83
C HIS A 21 -4.40 3.21 -6.96
N LEU A 22 -3.55 2.55 -6.15
CA LEU A 22 -2.09 2.62 -6.19
C LEU A 22 -1.47 1.84 -7.37
N SER A 23 -2.25 1.14 -8.20
CA SER A 23 -1.68 0.40 -9.32
C SER A 23 -1.10 1.34 -10.38
N LEU A 24 0.23 1.33 -10.50
CA LEU A 24 0.96 2.02 -11.58
C LEU A 24 0.70 1.42 -12.98
N LEU A 25 0.01 0.28 -13.06
CA LEU A 25 -0.32 -0.41 -14.31
C LEU A 25 -1.75 -0.06 -14.77
N PRO A 26 -1.96 0.31 -16.04
CA PRO A 26 -3.29 0.57 -16.59
C PRO A 26 -4.21 -0.64 -16.43
N VAL A 27 -5.45 -0.39 -16.00
CA VAL A 27 -6.48 -1.43 -15.82
C VAL A 27 -6.72 -2.22 -17.11
N SER A 28 -6.79 -1.52 -18.24
CA SER A 28 -7.01 -2.13 -19.57
C SER A 28 -5.93 -3.15 -19.95
N LEU A 29 -4.69 -2.97 -19.49
CA LEU A 29 -3.62 -3.94 -19.70
C LEU A 29 -3.83 -5.18 -18.81
N GLN A 30 -4.24 -4.96 -17.56
CA GLN A 30 -4.51 -6.04 -16.61
C GLN A 30 -5.71 -6.90 -17.06
N GLU A 31 -6.78 -6.27 -17.54
CA GLU A 31 -7.97 -6.97 -18.06
C GLU A 31 -7.61 -7.86 -19.25
N LYS A 32 -6.80 -7.36 -20.19
CA LYS A 32 -6.29 -8.15 -21.32
C LYS A 32 -5.43 -9.32 -20.85
N MET A 33 -4.63 -9.14 -19.81
CA MET A 33 -3.76 -10.19 -19.27
C MET A 33 -4.54 -11.30 -18.55
N TYR A 34 -5.60 -10.95 -17.82
CA TYR A 34 -6.41 -11.91 -17.06
C TYR A 34 -7.60 -12.45 -17.84
N GLY A 35 -8.00 -11.78 -18.93
CA GLY A 35 -9.16 -12.14 -19.74
C GLY A 35 -10.48 -11.90 -19.01
N LYS A 36 -10.52 -10.97 -18.06
CA LYS A 36 -11.72 -10.63 -17.29
C LYS A 36 -11.77 -9.13 -16.98
N GLU A 37 -12.99 -8.62 -16.83
CA GLU A 37 -13.29 -7.22 -16.49
C GLU A 37 -12.89 -6.92 -15.04
N ILE A 38 -12.18 -5.81 -14.79
CA ILE A 38 -11.62 -5.46 -13.48
C ILE A 38 -12.35 -4.26 -12.87
N THR A 39 -12.89 -4.44 -11.66
CA THR A 39 -13.43 -3.34 -10.87
C THR A 39 -12.31 -2.65 -10.09
N VAL A 40 -12.11 -1.35 -10.33
CA VAL A 40 -11.15 -0.54 -9.55
C VAL A 40 -11.78 -0.18 -8.21
N ALA A 41 -11.07 -0.42 -7.09
CA ALA A 41 -11.46 0.17 -5.82
C ALA A 41 -10.66 1.41 -5.49
N ASP A 42 -11.42 2.46 -5.23
CA ASP A 42 -10.93 3.62 -4.52
C ASP A 42 -10.73 3.29 -3.04
N ARG A 43 -9.95 4.14 -2.34
CA ARG A 43 -9.61 3.95 -0.92
C ARG A 43 -10.85 3.78 -0.04
N GLU A 44 -11.89 4.56 -0.29
CA GLU A 44 -13.19 4.46 0.40
C GLU A 44 -13.82 3.06 0.26
N MET A 45 -13.70 2.44 -0.93
CA MET A 45 -14.24 1.09 -1.14
C MET A 45 -13.44 0.02 -0.36
N VAL A 46 -12.12 0.19 -0.23
CA VAL A 46 -11.25 -0.75 0.49
C VAL A 46 -11.36 -0.58 2.01
N GLU A 47 -11.48 0.64 2.51
CA GLU A 47 -11.50 0.93 3.96
C GLU A 47 -12.92 0.92 4.55
N GLU A 48 -13.91 1.47 3.83
CA GLU A 48 -15.29 1.62 4.34
C GLU A 48 -16.26 0.58 3.76
N ARG A 49 -16.05 0.09 2.52
CA ARG A 49 -16.97 -0.86 1.85
C ARG A 49 -16.39 -2.27 1.71
N ALA A 50 -15.34 -2.60 2.44
CA ALA A 50 -14.77 -3.94 2.48
C ALA A 50 -15.83 -5.01 2.76
N ASP A 51 -16.81 -4.69 3.62
CA ASP A 51 -17.85 -5.63 4.03
C ASP A 51 -18.78 -6.04 2.88
N GLN A 52 -19.00 -5.18 1.87
CA GLN A 52 -19.77 -5.53 0.67
C GLN A 52 -19.02 -6.58 -0.15
N MET A 53 -17.74 -6.35 -0.40
CA MET A 53 -16.88 -7.30 -1.12
C MET A 53 -16.77 -8.64 -0.36
N LEU A 54 -16.64 -8.59 0.96
CA LEU A 54 -16.58 -9.80 1.79
C LEU A 54 -17.92 -10.55 1.83
N SER A 55 -19.04 -9.83 1.79
CA SER A 55 -20.37 -10.44 1.69
C SER A 55 -20.55 -11.17 0.35
N GLU A 56 -20.10 -10.57 -0.76
CA GLU A 56 -20.10 -11.24 -2.06
C GLU A 56 -19.20 -12.48 -2.09
N ALA A 57 -18.11 -12.45 -1.32
CA ALA A 57 -17.18 -13.58 -1.19
C ALA A 57 -17.77 -14.77 -0.42
N ALA A 58 -18.93 -14.63 0.22
CA ALA A 58 -19.65 -15.74 0.83
C ALA A 58 -20.30 -16.67 -0.21
N ASP A 59 -20.78 -16.10 -1.33
CA ASP A 59 -21.52 -16.82 -2.36
C ASP A 59 -20.71 -17.06 -3.65
N ALA A 60 -19.57 -16.37 -3.81
CA ALA A 60 -18.74 -16.45 -5.00
C ALA A 60 -17.24 -16.35 -4.70
N ASP A 61 -16.41 -16.91 -5.58
CA ASP A 61 -14.97 -16.68 -5.53
C ASP A 61 -14.67 -15.21 -5.90
N VAL A 62 -14.11 -14.44 -4.97
CA VAL A 62 -13.70 -13.04 -5.18
C VAL A 62 -12.19 -12.91 -5.07
N ALA A 63 -11.57 -12.13 -5.97
CA ALA A 63 -10.15 -11.80 -5.89
C ALA A 63 -9.93 -10.33 -5.47
N PHE A 64 -8.93 -10.09 -4.63
CA PHE A 64 -8.44 -8.77 -4.28
C PHE A 64 -6.99 -8.65 -4.77
N LEU A 65 -6.74 -7.76 -5.73
CA LEU A 65 -5.47 -7.64 -6.44
C LEU A 65 -4.67 -6.49 -5.85
N VAL A 66 -3.55 -6.77 -5.17
CA VAL A 66 -2.72 -5.74 -4.55
C VAL A 66 -1.43 -5.52 -5.35
N VAL A 67 -0.91 -4.29 -5.32
CA VAL A 67 0.44 -3.99 -5.84
C VAL A 67 1.48 -4.57 -4.89
N GLY A 68 2.40 -5.37 -5.43
CA GLY A 68 3.44 -6.01 -4.63
C GLY A 68 2.91 -7.23 -3.88
N ASP A 69 3.32 -7.38 -2.62
CA ASP A 69 2.88 -8.46 -1.74
C ASP A 69 1.75 -7.97 -0.79
N PRO A 70 0.67 -8.75 -0.59
CA PRO A 70 -0.46 -8.35 0.26
C PRO A 70 -0.13 -8.05 1.73
N PHE A 71 1.01 -8.53 2.25
CA PHE A 71 1.43 -8.33 3.63
C PHE A 71 2.79 -7.62 3.77
N GLY A 72 3.43 -7.25 2.65
CA GLY A 72 4.78 -6.70 2.67
C GLY A 72 4.88 -5.31 3.30
N ALA A 73 3.91 -4.43 3.05
CA ALA A 73 3.92 -3.04 3.54
C ALA A 73 2.52 -2.41 3.49
N THR A 74 1.47 -3.22 3.69
CA THR A 74 0.07 -2.82 3.44
C THR A 74 -0.81 -3.16 4.62
N THR A 75 -1.92 -2.43 4.77
CA THR A 75 -2.91 -2.58 5.85
C THR A 75 -3.90 -3.73 5.62
N HIS A 76 -3.71 -4.54 4.57
CA HIS A 76 -4.66 -5.57 4.15
C HIS A 76 -4.80 -6.77 5.10
N THR A 77 -3.98 -6.86 6.15
CA THR A 77 -4.18 -7.85 7.22
C THR A 77 -5.56 -7.68 7.88
N ASP A 78 -6.06 -6.45 8.01
CA ASP A 78 -7.39 -6.19 8.56
C ASP A 78 -8.51 -6.86 7.73
N LEU A 79 -8.40 -6.82 6.40
CA LEU A 79 -9.35 -7.48 5.49
C LEU A 79 -9.40 -8.99 5.72
N VAL A 80 -8.24 -9.61 5.98
CA VAL A 80 -8.16 -11.05 6.26
C VAL A 80 -8.83 -11.40 7.60
N VAL A 81 -8.66 -10.55 8.61
CA VAL A 81 -9.31 -10.72 9.91
C VAL A 81 -10.83 -10.61 9.77
N ARG A 82 -11.33 -9.58 9.08
CA ARG A 82 -12.77 -9.41 8.82
C ARG A 82 -13.37 -10.58 8.05
N ALA A 83 -12.70 -11.02 6.99
CA ALA A 83 -13.13 -12.18 6.20
C ALA A 83 -13.29 -13.44 7.06
N LYS A 84 -12.30 -13.73 7.92
CA LYS A 84 -12.36 -14.86 8.86
C LYS A 84 -13.53 -14.74 9.85
N ASN A 85 -13.78 -13.54 10.38
CA ASN A 85 -14.90 -13.31 11.29
C ASN A 85 -16.26 -13.53 10.60
N MET A 86 -16.34 -13.32 9.29
CA MET A 86 -17.52 -13.59 8.46
C MET A 86 -17.60 -15.03 7.95
N GLY A 87 -16.65 -15.91 8.33
CA GLY A 87 -16.61 -17.30 7.88
C GLY A 87 -16.16 -17.48 6.43
N VAL A 88 -15.58 -16.46 5.81
CA VAL A 88 -15.06 -16.50 4.43
C VAL A 88 -13.65 -17.09 4.42
N GLU A 89 -13.42 -18.10 3.57
CA GLU A 89 -12.08 -18.68 3.37
C GLU A 89 -11.19 -17.73 2.57
N VAL A 90 -10.04 -17.35 3.12
CA VAL A 90 -9.07 -16.47 2.44
C VAL A 90 -7.85 -17.27 1.98
N LYS A 91 -7.55 -17.18 0.68
CA LYS A 91 -6.32 -17.72 0.08
C LYS A 91 -5.40 -16.56 -0.30
N VAL A 92 -4.21 -16.54 0.29
CA VAL A 92 -3.20 -15.50 0.01
C VAL A 92 -2.25 -16.00 -1.08
N ILE A 93 -2.06 -15.19 -2.11
CA ILE A 93 -1.08 -15.44 -3.17
C ILE A 93 0.01 -14.38 -3.07
N HIS A 94 1.19 -14.80 -2.61
CA HIS A 94 2.35 -13.92 -2.44
C HIS A 94 2.96 -13.45 -3.77
N ASN A 95 3.68 -12.33 -3.69
CA ASN A 95 4.41 -11.76 -4.82
C ASN A 95 5.71 -11.08 -4.36
N ALA A 96 6.46 -10.52 -5.30
CA ALA A 96 7.59 -9.65 -4.99
C ALA A 96 7.13 -8.39 -4.21
N SER A 97 7.93 -7.95 -3.25
CA SER A 97 7.67 -6.80 -2.40
C SER A 97 8.84 -5.82 -2.46
N VAL A 98 8.61 -4.53 -2.23
CA VAL A 98 9.74 -3.58 -2.08
C VAL A 98 10.69 -4.02 -0.96
N MET A 99 10.16 -4.67 0.08
CA MET A 99 10.91 -5.20 1.21
C MET A 99 12.00 -6.19 0.82
N ASN A 100 11.80 -6.97 -0.25
CA ASN A 100 12.80 -7.92 -0.76
C ASN A 100 13.55 -7.39 -1.99
N ALA A 101 12.90 -6.56 -2.82
CA ALA A 101 13.48 -6.01 -4.04
C ALA A 101 14.65 -5.06 -3.77
N ILE A 102 14.71 -4.41 -2.61
CA ILE A 102 15.82 -3.51 -2.20
C ILE A 102 17.18 -4.21 -2.16
N GLY A 103 17.23 -5.54 -2.21
CA GLY A 103 18.49 -6.28 -2.36
C GLY A 103 19.27 -5.90 -3.63
N VAL A 104 18.60 -5.28 -4.61
CA VAL A 104 19.27 -4.70 -5.79
C VAL A 104 20.30 -3.62 -5.44
N CYS A 105 20.18 -2.99 -4.27
CA CYS A 105 21.16 -2.02 -3.78
C CYS A 105 22.52 -2.65 -3.41
N GLY A 106 22.65 -3.99 -3.45
CA GLY A 106 23.84 -4.71 -3.01
C GLY A 106 24.01 -4.78 -1.49
N LEU A 107 23.07 -4.17 -0.76
CA LEU A 107 23.00 -4.24 0.69
C LEU A 107 22.37 -5.55 1.12
N GLN A 108 22.88 -6.05 2.24
CA GLN A 108 22.50 -7.34 2.74
C GLN A 108 21.16 -7.27 3.47
N LEU A 109 20.17 -8.00 2.98
CA LEU A 109 18.80 -7.94 3.52
C LEU A 109 18.72 -8.25 5.01
N TYR A 110 19.55 -9.16 5.54
CA TYR A 110 19.58 -9.46 6.97
C TYR A 110 20.19 -8.35 7.84
N ARG A 111 20.82 -7.34 7.23
CA ARG A 111 21.36 -6.16 7.93
C ARG A 111 20.39 -4.98 7.91
N TYR A 112 19.16 -5.15 7.42
CA TYR A 112 18.12 -4.14 7.56
C TYR A 112 17.45 -4.26 8.95
N GLY A 113 17.29 -3.10 9.61
CA GLY A 113 16.59 -2.95 10.87
C GLY A 113 15.10 -2.65 10.67
N GLU A 114 14.52 -1.87 11.59
CA GLU A 114 13.12 -1.48 11.51
C GLU A 114 12.86 -0.66 10.23
N THR A 115 11.84 -1.03 9.46
CA THR A 115 11.38 -0.26 8.31
C THR A 115 10.49 0.89 8.79
N ILE A 116 10.70 2.08 8.25
CA ILE A 116 10.00 3.30 8.67
C ILE A 116 9.22 3.90 7.50
N SER A 117 8.24 4.76 7.82
CA SER A 117 7.50 5.54 6.84
C SER A 117 7.73 7.03 7.10
N ILE A 118 8.08 7.79 6.05
CA ILE A 118 8.27 9.24 6.10
C ILE A 118 7.01 9.90 5.54
N PRO A 119 6.13 10.49 6.37
CA PRO A 119 4.91 11.14 5.93
C PRO A 119 5.19 12.52 5.32
N PHE A 120 4.31 13.02 4.45
CA PHE A 120 4.39 14.42 4.01
C PHE A 120 4.13 15.38 5.17
N PHE A 121 5.02 16.34 5.35
CA PHE A 121 4.82 17.45 6.28
C PHE A 121 3.74 18.40 5.77
N THR A 122 2.94 18.90 6.70
CA THR A 122 2.01 20.01 6.47
C THR A 122 2.42 21.20 7.35
N GLU A 123 1.77 22.34 7.17
CA GLU A 123 2.03 23.54 7.99
C GLU A 123 1.79 23.28 9.48
N THR A 124 0.81 22.45 9.82
CA THR A 124 0.37 22.19 11.19
C THR A 124 0.78 20.81 11.72
N TRP A 125 1.33 19.94 10.88
CA TRP A 125 1.65 18.57 11.25
C TRP A 125 2.99 18.12 10.64
N ARG A 126 3.99 18.00 11.51
CA ARG A 126 5.39 17.67 11.17
C ARG A 126 5.93 16.63 12.16
N PRO A 127 5.48 15.37 12.08
CA PRO A 127 5.96 14.34 12.99
C PRO A 127 7.41 13.98 12.68
N ASP A 128 8.20 13.69 13.70
CA ASP A 128 9.63 13.35 13.59
C ASP A 128 9.96 11.98 14.18
N SER A 129 8.97 11.22 14.65
CA SER A 129 9.17 9.92 15.32
C SER A 129 9.90 8.86 14.48
N PHE A 130 9.92 9.00 13.15
CA PHE A 130 10.70 8.13 12.28
C PHE A 130 12.21 8.36 12.39
N TYR A 131 12.64 9.54 12.84
CA TYR A 131 14.04 9.92 12.92
C TYR A 131 14.78 9.16 14.02
N GLU A 132 14.18 9.04 15.22
CA GLU A 132 14.76 8.25 16.32
C GLU A 132 14.98 6.79 15.91
N LYS A 133 14.07 6.22 15.12
CA LYS A 133 14.18 4.83 14.60
C LYS A 133 15.36 4.67 13.63
N ILE A 134 15.59 5.68 12.78
CA ILE A 134 16.76 5.72 11.88
C ILE A 134 18.04 5.80 12.72
N GLN A 135 18.09 6.69 13.71
CA GLN A 135 19.24 6.82 14.61
C GLN A 135 19.53 5.51 15.37
N ASN A 136 18.50 4.87 15.91
CA ASN A 136 18.61 3.60 16.62
C ASN A 136 19.16 2.48 15.71
N SER A 137 18.64 2.37 14.48
CA SER A 137 19.14 1.39 13.50
C SER A 137 20.61 1.65 13.14
N ARG A 138 20.98 2.92 12.95
CA ARG A 138 22.36 3.33 12.66
C ARG A 138 23.30 3.01 13.81
N ARG A 139 22.90 3.25 15.07
CA ARG A 139 23.69 2.91 16.26
C ARG A 139 23.99 1.41 16.36
N LEU A 140 23.08 0.57 15.88
CA LEU A 140 23.24 -0.89 15.83
C LEU A 140 23.99 -1.38 14.58
N GLY A 141 24.44 -0.48 13.69
CA GLY A 141 25.10 -0.83 12.45
C GLY A 141 24.18 -1.50 11.42
N LEU A 142 22.88 -1.22 11.49
CA LEU A 142 21.84 -1.72 10.59
C LEU A 142 21.45 -0.66 9.54
N HIS A 143 20.98 -1.12 8.39
CA HIS A 143 20.37 -0.30 7.35
C HIS A 143 18.90 -0.03 7.67
N THR A 144 18.38 1.11 7.25
CA THR A 144 16.95 1.44 7.39
C THR A 144 16.32 1.53 6.02
N LEU A 145 15.21 0.81 5.80
CA LEU A 145 14.36 1.05 4.64
C LEU A 145 13.37 2.15 4.99
N CYS A 146 13.40 3.25 4.23
CA CYS A 146 12.48 4.37 4.38
C CYS A 146 11.42 4.31 3.28
N LEU A 147 10.19 3.96 3.65
CA LEU A 147 9.03 4.05 2.77
C LEU A 147 8.56 5.51 2.71
N LEU A 148 8.32 5.99 1.49
CA LEU A 148 7.92 7.38 1.27
C LEU A 148 6.40 7.51 1.15
N ASP A 149 5.86 8.59 1.67
CA ASP A 149 4.41 8.83 1.67
C ASP A 149 3.83 8.90 0.26
N ILE A 150 2.58 8.43 0.16
CA ILE A 150 1.80 8.51 -1.07
C ILE A 150 0.40 9.01 -0.70
N ARG A 151 0.02 10.14 -1.26
CA ARG A 151 -1.31 10.74 -1.08
C ARG A 151 -2.09 10.60 -2.37
N VAL A 152 -3.11 9.74 -2.37
CA VAL A 152 -3.97 9.55 -3.54
C VAL A 152 -5.41 9.86 -3.16
N LYS A 153 -6.03 10.77 -3.91
CA LYS A 153 -7.45 11.15 -3.75
C LYS A 153 -7.78 11.44 -2.28
N GLU A 154 -6.94 12.19 -1.58
CA GLU A 154 -7.32 12.70 -0.26
C GLU A 154 -8.39 13.78 -0.47
N PRO A 155 -9.54 13.69 0.23
CA PRO A 155 -10.50 14.78 0.21
C PRO A 155 -9.88 15.98 0.92
N THR A 156 -9.92 17.16 0.31
CA THR A 156 -9.40 18.35 0.99
C THR A 156 -10.20 18.63 2.26
N LEU A 157 -9.54 19.17 3.29
CA LEU A 157 -10.21 19.58 4.54
C LEU A 157 -11.42 20.50 4.26
N GLU A 158 -11.27 21.40 3.28
CA GLU A 158 -12.37 22.27 2.83
C GLU A 158 -13.51 21.51 2.15
N SER A 159 -13.20 20.45 1.39
CA SER A 159 -14.20 19.58 0.74
C SER A 159 -15.02 18.77 1.75
N LEU A 160 -14.39 18.32 2.84
CA LEU A 160 -15.06 17.62 3.93
C LEU A 160 -16.04 18.55 4.66
N CYS A 161 -15.62 19.80 4.95
CA CYS A 161 -16.47 20.80 5.60
C CYS A 161 -17.63 21.30 4.72
N ARG A 162 -17.50 21.27 3.39
CA ARG A 162 -18.50 21.78 2.43
C ARG A 162 -19.38 20.70 1.78
N GLY A 163 -19.19 19.43 2.14
CA GLY A 163 -19.98 18.30 1.62
C GLY A 163 -19.78 18.00 0.12
N LYS A 164 -18.82 18.64 -0.54
CA LYS A 164 -18.41 18.34 -1.93
C LYS A 164 -17.00 17.78 -1.90
N LYS A 165 -16.86 16.47 -2.06
CA LYS A 165 -15.57 15.77 -2.13
C LYS A 165 -14.82 16.17 -3.42
N VAL A 166 -14.00 17.21 -3.37
CA VAL A 166 -13.00 17.48 -4.40
C VAL A 166 -11.74 16.71 -4.04
N TYR A 167 -11.30 15.85 -4.96
CA TYR A 167 -10.12 15.01 -4.79
C TYR A 167 -8.90 15.69 -5.41
N GLU A 168 -7.83 15.77 -4.65
CA GLU A 168 -6.55 16.22 -5.19
C GLU A 168 -5.92 15.16 -6.11
N PRO A 169 -5.11 15.58 -7.10
CA PRO A 169 -4.34 14.65 -7.91
C PRO A 169 -3.39 13.84 -7.03
N ALA A 170 -3.12 12.59 -7.44
CA ALA A 170 -2.21 11.71 -6.73
C ALA A 170 -0.81 12.35 -6.61
N ARG A 171 -0.30 12.44 -5.39
CA ARG A 171 1.02 12.99 -5.07
C ARG A 171 1.88 11.91 -4.43
N PHE A 172 3.01 11.63 -5.06
CA PHE A 172 4.02 10.70 -4.59
C PHE A 172 5.20 11.50 -4.04
N MET A 173 5.65 11.19 -2.83
CA MET A 173 6.81 11.86 -2.26
C MET A 173 8.06 11.51 -3.07
N THR A 174 8.80 12.54 -3.47
CA THR A 174 10.10 12.36 -4.13
C THR A 174 11.19 12.13 -3.08
N VAL A 175 12.28 11.49 -3.50
CA VAL A 175 13.47 11.33 -2.66
C VAL A 175 14.00 12.69 -2.19
N ASN A 176 13.98 13.71 -3.05
CA ASN A 176 14.40 15.07 -2.70
C ASN A 176 13.56 15.65 -1.55
N THR A 177 12.24 15.50 -1.61
CA THR A 177 11.35 15.97 -0.54
C THR A 177 11.63 15.24 0.78
N ALA A 178 11.81 13.92 0.73
CA ALA A 178 12.14 13.12 1.90
C ALA A 178 13.47 13.55 2.55
N ILE A 179 14.50 13.78 1.73
CA ILE A 179 15.80 14.27 2.20
C ILE A 179 15.66 15.65 2.84
N SER A 180 14.92 16.58 2.22
CA SER A 180 14.68 17.90 2.81
C SER A 180 13.98 17.81 4.16
N GLN A 181 12.96 16.96 4.31
CA GLN A 181 12.30 16.73 5.60
C GLN A 181 13.24 16.10 6.63
N LEU A 182 14.10 15.16 6.22
CA LEU A 182 15.08 14.56 7.13
C LEU A 182 16.11 15.58 7.61
N LEU A 183 16.59 16.45 6.74
CA LEU A 183 17.51 17.53 7.10
C LEU A 183 16.86 18.55 8.03
N GLU A 184 15.61 18.91 7.77
CA GLU A 184 14.83 19.79 8.68
C GLU A 184 14.73 19.17 10.09
N VAL A 185 14.48 17.87 10.19
CA VAL A 185 14.43 17.17 11.48
C VAL A 185 15.82 17.07 12.12
N GLU A 186 16.87 16.78 11.36
CA GLU A 186 18.25 16.78 11.86
C GLU A 186 18.61 18.14 12.49
N GLU A 187 18.29 19.25 11.84
CA GLU A 187 18.56 20.61 12.36
C GLU A 187 17.84 20.91 13.68
N LEU A 188 16.69 20.27 13.92
CA LEU A 188 15.95 20.38 15.19
C LEU A 188 16.56 19.52 16.31
N HIS A 189 17.21 18.41 15.97
CA HIS A 189 17.69 17.41 16.92
C HIS A 189 19.21 17.42 17.16
N GLY A 190 20.02 18.00 16.26
CA GLY A 190 21.46 18.30 16.46
C GLY A 190 22.42 17.58 15.50
#